data_AF-A0A3A4WL89-F1
#
_entry.id   AF-A0A3A4WL89-F1
#
_cell.length_a   1.000
_cell.length_b   1.000
_cell.length_c   1.000
_cell.angle_alpha   90.00
_cell.angle_beta   90.00
_cell.angle_gamma   90.00
#
_symmetry.space_group_name_H-M   'P 1'
#
loop_
_entity.id
_entity.type
_entity.pdbx_description
1 polymer ?
#
loop_
_entity_poly.entity_id
_entity_poly.type
_entity_poly.pdbx_seq_one_letter_code
_entity_poly.pdbx_strand_id
1 'polypeptide(L)'
;MSQNLLTEAKVFEEIKKAVAETLRVDEGKINPETSLIKDLGAESLDFLDINYRLEQAFGIKMARHFVLEHIEEMFGEGAAIDENGQLTDKAVQLLKIRFGDSAPELTHGMDMDEVPSLVTAQSMAQGVMDILDSLPGKCPKCGSAAWKSGNGVRVSCGSCNEAAAFANGDDLIKDWLKKVQEEKKIF
;
A
#
# COMPACT_ATOMS: atom_id res chain seq x y z
N MET A 1 -2.86 -21.36 9.98
CA MET A 1 -4.31 -21.32 9.70
C MET A 1 -4.82 -19.87 9.82
N SER A 2 -4.29 -18.97 8.98
CA SER A 2 -4.69 -17.54 8.93
C SER A 2 -5.37 -17.19 7.59
N GLN A 3 -5.28 -18.09 6.60
CA GLN A 3 -5.60 -17.88 5.18
C GLN A 3 -7.07 -17.61 4.84
N ASN A 4 -7.98 -17.51 5.82
CA ASN A 4 -9.42 -17.31 5.55
C ASN A 4 -10.05 -16.12 6.29
N LEU A 5 -9.29 -15.34 7.06
CA LEU A 5 -9.86 -14.20 7.80
C LEU A 5 -9.98 -12.95 6.94
N LEU A 6 -9.01 -12.74 6.06
CA LEU A 6 -8.86 -11.60 5.18
C LEU A 6 -8.40 -12.15 3.84
N THR A 7 -9.14 -11.84 2.76
CA THR A 7 -8.87 -12.39 1.42
C THR A 7 -8.63 -11.25 0.45
N GLU A 8 -7.79 -11.47 -0.55
CA GLU A 8 -7.55 -10.50 -1.62
C GLU A 8 -8.85 -10.08 -2.31
N ALA A 9 -9.76 -11.03 -2.55
CA ALA A 9 -11.06 -10.74 -3.14
C ALA A 9 -11.87 -9.75 -2.28
N LYS A 10 -11.85 -9.92 -0.96
CA LYS A 10 -12.56 -9.02 -0.05
C LYS A 10 -11.88 -7.65 0.05
N VAL A 11 -10.55 -7.62 0.05
CA VAL A 11 -9.77 -6.36 0.00
C VAL A 11 -10.08 -5.59 -1.28
N PHE A 12 -10.08 -6.27 -2.42
CA PHE A 12 -10.37 -5.65 -3.69
C PHE A 12 -11.80 -5.12 -3.76
N GLU A 13 -12.79 -5.83 -3.21
CA GLU A 13 -14.18 -5.35 -3.10
C GLU A 13 -14.27 -4.02 -2.33
N GLU A 14 -13.59 -3.90 -1.18
CA GLU A 14 -13.61 -2.66 -0.40
C GLU A 14 -12.83 -1.52 -1.08
N ILE A 15 -11.79 -1.84 -1.85
CA ILE A 15 -11.10 -0.87 -2.70
C ILE A 15 -12.01 -0.33 -3.78
N LYS A 16 -12.76 -1.20 -4.48
CA LYS A 16 -13.70 -0.77 -5.50
C LYS A 16 -14.73 0.19 -4.92
N LYS A 17 -15.29 -0.12 -3.75
CA LYS A 17 -16.21 0.77 -3.04
C LYS A 17 -15.57 2.11 -2.69
N ALA A 18 -14.40 2.10 -2.04
CA ALA A 18 -13.73 3.33 -1.62
C ALA A 18 -13.42 4.25 -2.81
N VAL A 19 -12.92 3.68 -3.91
CA VAL A 19 -12.61 4.43 -5.14
C VAL A 19 -13.88 4.92 -5.83
N ALA A 20 -14.89 4.06 -5.99
CA ALA A 20 -16.16 4.43 -6.62
C ALA A 20 -16.88 5.55 -5.87
N GLU A 21 -16.88 5.51 -4.53
CA GLU A 21 -17.49 6.53 -3.69
C GLU A 21 -16.74 7.86 -3.75
N THR A 22 -15.41 7.85 -3.71
CA THR A 22 -14.60 9.07 -3.75
C THR A 22 -14.64 9.72 -5.13
N LEU A 23 -14.38 8.95 -6.19
CA LEU A 23 -14.30 9.46 -7.56
C LEU A 23 -15.66 9.56 -8.26
N ARG A 24 -16.74 9.11 -7.63
CA ARG A 24 -18.11 9.06 -8.18
C ARG A 24 -18.19 8.31 -9.51
N VAL A 25 -17.48 7.19 -9.59
CA VAL A 25 -17.45 6.28 -10.75
C VAL A 25 -18.20 4.99 -10.44
N ASP A 26 -18.54 4.24 -11.48
CA ASP A 26 -19.15 2.91 -11.34
C ASP A 26 -18.08 1.89 -10.90
N GLU A 27 -18.37 1.09 -9.88
CA GLU A 27 -17.50 -0.01 -9.43
C GLU A 27 -17.14 -0.97 -10.60
N GLY A 28 -18.06 -1.19 -11.54
CA GLY A 28 -17.85 -2.02 -12.72
C GLY A 28 -16.72 -1.53 -13.64
N LYS A 29 -16.28 -0.27 -13.52
CA LYS A 29 -15.14 0.29 -14.29
C LYS A 29 -13.79 0.06 -13.63
N ILE A 30 -13.77 -0.46 -12.40
CA ILE A 30 -12.55 -0.64 -11.62
C ILE A 30 -12.09 -2.09 -11.75
N ASN A 31 -11.03 -2.27 -12.53
CA ASN A 31 -10.32 -3.53 -12.70
C ASN A 31 -8.94 -3.46 -12.03
N PRO A 32 -8.27 -4.60 -11.78
CA PRO A 32 -6.95 -4.62 -11.13
C PRO A 32 -5.93 -3.67 -11.79
N GLU A 33 -5.92 -3.62 -13.12
CA GLU A 33 -5.01 -2.81 -13.94
C GLU A 33 -5.41 -1.33 -14.06
N THR A 34 -6.61 -0.94 -13.61
CA THR A 34 -7.10 0.44 -13.73
C THR A 34 -6.23 1.40 -12.94
N SER A 35 -5.62 2.37 -13.62
CA SER A 35 -4.89 3.49 -13.00
C SER A 35 -5.87 4.44 -12.34
N LEU A 36 -5.63 4.77 -11.07
CA LEU A 36 -6.48 5.72 -10.35
C LEU A 36 -6.41 7.11 -10.97
N ILE A 37 -5.25 7.53 -11.49
CA ILE A 37 -5.08 8.84 -12.12
C ILE A 37 -5.41 8.79 -13.61
N LYS A 38 -4.74 7.93 -14.39
CA LYS A 38 -4.85 7.97 -15.86
C LYS A 38 -6.25 7.58 -16.34
N ASP A 39 -6.88 6.60 -15.70
CA ASP A 39 -8.17 6.06 -16.15
C ASP A 39 -9.36 6.66 -15.41
N LEU A 40 -9.20 6.99 -14.12
CA LEU A 40 -10.28 7.46 -13.27
C LEU A 40 -10.18 8.94 -12.89
N GLY A 41 -9.09 9.61 -13.22
CA GLY A 41 -8.91 11.04 -12.98
C GLY A 41 -8.75 11.43 -11.52
N ALA A 42 -8.24 10.53 -10.67
CA ALA A 42 -7.97 10.84 -9.27
C ALA A 42 -6.91 11.95 -9.13
N GLU A 43 -7.16 12.86 -8.20
CA GLU A 43 -6.24 13.90 -7.76
C GLU A 43 -5.58 13.53 -6.42
N SER A 44 -4.54 14.27 -6.02
CA SER A 44 -3.80 13.99 -4.77
C SER A 44 -4.70 13.94 -3.52
N LEU A 45 -5.76 14.75 -3.46
CA LEU A 45 -6.72 14.74 -2.35
C LEU A 45 -7.59 13.48 -2.33
N ASP A 46 -7.91 12.91 -3.50
CA ASP A 46 -8.74 11.70 -3.58
C ASP A 46 -8.03 10.51 -2.93
N PHE A 47 -6.70 10.43 -3.05
CA PHE A 47 -5.92 9.39 -2.37
C PHE A 47 -6.04 9.46 -0.86
N LEU A 48 -6.10 10.66 -0.28
CA LEU A 48 -6.28 10.84 1.17
C LEU A 48 -7.65 10.32 1.61
N ASP A 49 -8.69 10.63 0.85
CA ASP A 49 -10.06 10.18 1.14
C ASP A 49 -10.23 8.68 0.94
N ILE A 50 -9.67 8.11 -0.14
CA ILE A 50 -9.67 6.66 -0.39
C ILE A 50 -8.93 5.94 0.74
N ASN A 51 -7.72 6.41 1.09
CA ASN A 51 -6.96 5.83 2.20
C ASN A 51 -7.75 5.90 3.51
N TYR A 52 -8.37 7.03 3.82
CA TYR A 52 -9.19 7.18 5.03
C TYR A 52 -10.37 6.18 5.06
N ARG A 53 -11.07 5.99 3.93
CA ARG A 53 -12.14 4.98 3.83
C ARG A 53 -11.63 3.56 4.09
N LEU A 54 -10.48 3.20 3.51
CA LEU A 54 -9.85 1.89 3.73
C LEU A 54 -9.40 1.71 5.18
N GLU A 55 -8.81 2.74 5.80
CA GLU A 55 -8.45 2.73 7.21
C GLU A 55 -9.68 2.47 8.10
N GLN A 56 -10.81 3.12 7.82
CA GLN A 56 -12.05 2.89 8.56
C GLN A 56 -12.61 1.48 8.33
N ALA A 57 -12.59 0.97 7.11
CA ALA A 57 -13.10 -0.35 6.78
C ALA A 57 -12.32 -1.46 7.50
N PHE A 58 -10.99 -1.44 7.39
CA PHE A 58 -10.12 -2.51 7.89
C PHE A 58 -9.62 -2.29 9.33
N GLY A 59 -9.67 -1.07 9.84
CA GLY A 59 -9.04 -0.72 11.11
C GLY A 59 -7.51 -0.71 11.02
N ILE A 60 -6.97 -0.25 9.89
CA ILE A 60 -5.52 -0.16 9.60
C ILE A 60 -5.06 1.29 9.54
N LYS A 61 -3.75 1.49 9.32
CA LYS A 61 -3.16 2.80 9.02
C LYS A 61 -2.41 2.70 7.70
N MET A 62 -2.89 3.42 6.69
CA MET A 62 -2.25 3.47 5.38
C MET A 62 -1.01 4.37 5.44
N ALA A 63 -0.06 4.13 4.53
CA ALA A 63 1.11 4.98 4.38
C ALA A 63 0.67 6.42 4.04
N ARG A 64 1.36 7.40 4.63
CA ARG A 64 1.09 8.82 4.39
C ARG A 64 2.06 9.42 3.39
N HIS A 65 3.27 8.87 3.29
CA HIS A 65 4.30 9.35 2.38
C HIS A 65 4.57 8.29 1.31
N PHE A 66 4.95 8.77 0.13
CA PHE A 66 5.29 7.89 -0.98
C PHE A 66 6.65 7.24 -0.75
N VAL A 67 6.90 6.11 -1.41
CA VAL A 67 8.15 5.34 -1.23
C VAL A 67 9.42 6.15 -1.55
N LEU A 68 9.32 7.11 -2.47
CA LEU A 68 10.43 8.00 -2.83
C LEU A 68 10.83 8.91 -1.66
N GLU A 69 9.87 9.44 -0.91
CA GLU A 69 10.15 10.27 0.27
C GLU A 69 10.89 9.47 1.34
N HIS A 70 10.46 8.22 1.57
CA HIS A 70 11.16 7.32 2.51
C HIS A 70 12.58 6.97 2.05
N ILE A 71 12.83 6.91 0.74
CA ILE A 71 14.18 6.71 0.20
C ILE A 71 15.07 7.91 0.54
N GLU A 72 14.60 9.13 0.29
CA GLU A 72 15.33 10.37 0.63
C GLU A 72 15.62 10.44 2.14
N GLU A 73 14.60 10.16 2.97
CA GLU A 73 14.74 10.16 4.44
C GLU A 73 15.79 9.16 4.95
N MET A 74 15.87 7.98 4.33
CA MET A 74 16.71 6.88 4.81
C MET A 74 18.12 6.88 4.23
N PHE A 75 18.27 7.31 2.97
CA PHE A 75 19.51 7.17 2.21
C PHE A 75 20.15 8.50 1.81
N GLY A 76 19.50 9.62 2.12
CA GLY A 76 20.00 10.98 1.94
C GLY A 76 19.45 11.68 0.70
N GLU A 77 19.56 13.01 0.70
CA GLU A 77 19.13 13.88 -0.40
C GLU A 77 19.79 13.48 -1.73
N GLY A 78 19.01 13.30 -2.79
CA GLY A 78 19.50 12.89 -4.10
C GLY A 78 19.48 11.37 -4.33
N ALA A 79 19.02 10.58 -3.36
CA ALA A 79 19.03 9.12 -3.48
C ALA A 79 17.95 8.61 -4.42
N ALA A 80 16.73 9.13 -4.31
CA ALA A 80 15.58 8.78 -5.15
C ALA A 80 15.34 9.79 -6.28
N ILE A 81 15.54 11.07 -5.99
CA ILE A 81 15.18 12.19 -6.88
C ILE A 81 16.40 13.07 -7.08
N ASP A 82 16.75 13.40 -8.33
CA ASP A 82 17.88 14.26 -8.65
C ASP A 82 17.56 15.77 -8.51
N GLU A 83 18.55 16.61 -8.79
CA GLU A 83 18.43 18.07 -8.71
C GLU A 83 17.38 18.68 -9.65
N ASN A 84 16.92 17.93 -10.66
CA ASN A 84 15.89 18.35 -11.61
C ASN A 84 14.50 17.82 -11.24
N GLY A 85 14.34 17.16 -10.09
CA GLY A 85 13.07 16.54 -9.70
C GLY A 85 12.80 15.20 -10.40
N GLN A 86 13.83 14.56 -10.96
CA GLN A 86 13.69 13.35 -11.76
C GLN A 86 14.18 12.10 -11.05
N LEU A 87 13.62 10.94 -11.40
CA LEU A 87 13.99 9.66 -10.80
C LEU A 87 15.43 9.25 -11.13
N THR A 88 16.18 8.87 -10.09
CA THR A 88 17.49 8.24 -10.25
C THR A 88 17.37 6.78 -10.73
N ASP A 89 18.46 6.22 -11.28
CA ASP A 89 18.52 4.80 -11.64
C ASP A 89 18.19 3.88 -10.44
N LYS A 90 18.68 4.26 -9.25
CA LYS A 90 18.44 3.53 -8.00
C LYS A 90 16.96 3.53 -7.63
N ALA A 91 16.29 4.68 -7.76
CA ALA A 91 14.86 4.80 -7.53
C ALA A 91 14.05 3.92 -8.49
N VAL A 92 14.37 3.97 -9.77
CA VAL A 92 13.72 3.17 -10.82
C VAL A 92 13.89 1.68 -10.54
N GLN A 93 15.08 1.25 -10.14
CA GLN A 93 15.34 -0.14 -9.77
C GLN A 93 14.45 -0.60 -8.60
N LEU A 94 14.29 0.24 -7.57
CA LEU A 94 13.43 -0.06 -6.42
C LEU A 94 11.95 -0.07 -6.76
N LEU A 95 11.49 0.92 -7.51
CA LEU A 95 10.10 0.99 -7.94
C LEU A 95 9.75 -0.22 -8.80
N LYS A 96 10.65 -0.70 -9.66
CA LYS A 96 10.45 -1.97 -10.41
C LYS A 96 10.35 -3.19 -9.51
N ILE A 97 11.13 -3.25 -8.42
CA ILE A 97 10.99 -4.33 -7.42
C ILE A 97 9.63 -4.23 -6.70
N ARG A 98 9.17 -3.01 -6.39
CA ARG A 98 7.93 -2.77 -5.64
C ARG A 98 6.68 -3.03 -6.47
N PHE A 99 6.63 -2.51 -7.69
CA PHE A 99 5.47 -2.55 -8.58
C PHE A 99 5.51 -3.72 -9.58
N GLY A 100 6.64 -4.42 -9.69
CA GLY A 100 6.79 -5.59 -10.56
C GLY A 100 6.57 -5.27 -12.04
N ASP A 101 6.00 -6.24 -12.78
CA ASP A 101 5.72 -6.13 -14.22
C ASP A 101 4.63 -5.09 -14.55
N SER A 102 3.88 -4.62 -13.54
CA SER A 102 2.87 -3.57 -13.68
C SER A 102 3.46 -2.18 -13.88
N ALA A 103 4.79 -2.03 -13.89
CA ALA A 103 5.48 -0.77 -14.14
C ALA A 103 6.34 -0.75 -15.43
N PRO A 104 5.72 -0.97 -16.61
CA PRO A 104 6.45 -0.99 -17.88
C PRO A 104 7.02 0.38 -18.29
N GLU A 105 6.57 1.47 -17.67
CA GLU A 105 6.95 2.85 -18.04
C GLU A 105 8.04 3.47 -17.15
N LEU A 106 8.53 2.79 -16.10
CA LEU A 106 9.54 3.37 -15.21
C LEU A 106 10.92 3.47 -15.88
N THR A 107 11.36 4.70 -16.12
CA THR A 107 12.67 5.04 -16.69
C THR A 107 13.39 6.08 -15.85
N HIS A 108 14.72 6.06 -15.90
CA HIS A 108 15.54 7.14 -15.36
C HIS A 108 15.19 8.46 -16.04
N GLY A 109 15.20 9.55 -15.29
CA GLY A 109 14.82 10.88 -15.80
C GLY A 109 13.31 11.13 -15.86
N MET A 110 12.47 10.16 -15.46
CA MET A 110 11.03 10.38 -15.30
C MET A 110 10.78 11.41 -14.20
N ASP A 111 9.81 12.30 -14.42
CA ASP A 111 9.44 13.30 -13.43
C ASP A 111 8.78 12.64 -12.21
N MET A 112 9.14 13.06 -11.00
CA MET A 112 8.57 12.50 -9.78
C MET A 112 7.04 12.65 -9.70
N ASP A 113 6.49 13.69 -10.33
CA ASP A 113 5.05 13.96 -10.37
C ASP A 113 4.29 12.98 -11.27
N GLU A 114 4.98 12.27 -12.18
CA GLU A 114 4.38 11.25 -13.03
C GLU A 114 4.22 9.91 -12.30
N VAL A 115 4.98 9.66 -11.24
CA VAL A 115 5.01 8.36 -10.55
C VAL A 115 3.67 7.97 -9.91
N PRO A 116 2.91 8.88 -9.28
CA PRO A 116 1.56 8.58 -8.78
C PRO A 116 0.62 8.05 -9.87
N SER A 117 0.85 8.37 -11.15
CA SER A 117 0.01 7.89 -12.25
C SER A 117 0.12 6.38 -12.52
N LEU A 118 1.15 5.74 -11.97
CA LEU A 118 1.38 4.30 -12.03
C LEU A 118 0.57 3.53 -10.99
N VAL A 119 -0.07 4.22 -10.03
CA VAL A 119 -0.87 3.56 -9.00
C VAL A 119 -2.14 3.01 -9.63
N THR A 120 -2.26 1.69 -9.61
CA THR A 120 -3.47 0.94 -10.04
C THR A 120 -4.28 0.45 -8.85
N ALA A 121 -5.53 0.06 -9.09
CA ALA A 121 -6.37 -0.56 -8.08
C ALA A 121 -5.72 -1.80 -7.46
N GLN A 122 -5.01 -2.61 -8.25
CA GLN A 122 -4.25 -3.76 -7.76
C GLN A 122 -3.07 -3.36 -6.87
N SER A 123 -2.30 -2.34 -7.26
CA SER A 123 -1.15 -1.90 -6.45
C SER A 123 -1.60 -1.38 -5.07
N MET A 124 -2.75 -0.71 -5.03
CA MET A 124 -3.37 -0.27 -3.79
C MET A 124 -3.88 -1.46 -2.96
N ALA A 125 -4.45 -2.48 -3.61
CA ALA A 125 -4.84 -3.73 -2.95
C ALA A 125 -3.67 -4.46 -2.32
N GLN A 126 -2.53 -4.51 -3.02
CA GLN A 126 -1.31 -5.05 -2.47
C GLN A 126 -0.85 -4.26 -1.23
N GLY A 127 -0.91 -2.92 -1.28
CA GLY A 127 -0.57 -2.09 -0.12
C GLY A 127 -1.43 -2.37 1.11
N VAL A 128 -2.74 -2.57 0.94
CA VAL A 128 -3.64 -2.99 2.02
C VAL A 128 -3.28 -4.41 2.50
N MET A 129 -3.07 -5.35 1.59
CA MET A 129 -2.68 -6.73 1.93
C MET A 129 -1.38 -6.79 2.71
N ASP A 130 -0.37 -6.01 2.33
CA ASP A 130 0.92 -5.95 3.04
C ASP A 130 0.72 -5.53 4.51
N ILE A 131 -0.21 -4.60 4.77
CA ILE A 131 -0.58 -4.20 6.14
C ILE A 131 -1.31 -5.33 6.85
N LEU A 132 -2.28 -5.98 6.20
CA LEU A 132 -3.06 -7.06 6.79
C LEU A 132 -2.22 -8.30 7.12
N ASP A 133 -1.18 -8.57 6.31
CA ASP A 133 -0.24 -9.66 6.52
C ASP A 133 0.68 -9.44 7.73
N SER A 134 0.75 -8.20 8.25
CA SER A 134 1.43 -7.89 9.51
C SER A 134 0.66 -8.37 10.77
N LEU A 135 -0.49 -9.03 10.61
CA LEU A 135 -1.27 -9.57 11.73
C LEU A 135 -0.38 -10.45 12.63
N PRO A 136 -0.21 -10.10 13.92
CA PRO A 136 0.67 -10.86 14.80
C PRO A 136 0.13 -12.27 15.03
N GLY A 137 1.03 -13.26 15.09
CA GLY A 137 0.65 -14.66 15.31
C GLY A 137 -0.07 -14.92 16.64
N LYS A 138 0.01 -14.00 17.60
CA LYS A 138 -0.70 -14.04 18.89
C LYS A 138 -1.21 -12.65 19.25
N CYS A 139 -2.35 -12.60 19.93
CA CYS A 139 -2.91 -11.37 20.47
C CYS A 139 -1.94 -10.77 21.51
N PRO A 140 -1.52 -9.50 21.35
CA PRO A 140 -0.58 -8.87 22.27
C PRO A 140 -1.15 -8.69 23.69
N LYS A 141 -2.47 -8.69 23.83
CA LYS A 141 -3.14 -8.51 25.14
C LYS A 141 -3.27 -9.79 25.97
N CYS A 142 -3.62 -10.92 25.34
CA CYS A 142 -3.94 -12.16 26.06
C CYS A 142 -3.11 -13.38 25.62
N GLY A 143 -2.26 -13.24 24.61
CA GLY A 143 -1.39 -14.32 24.09
C GLY A 143 -2.11 -15.38 23.25
N SER A 144 -3.43 -15.28 23.07
CA SER A 144 -4.21 -16.21 22.24
C SER A 144 -3.92 -16.03 20.75
N ALA A 145 -3.82 -17.12 19.99
CA ALA A 145 -3.72 -17.11 18.52
C ALA A 145 -5.09 -17.18 17.81
N ALA A 146 -6.19 -17.21 18.57
CA ALA A 146 -7.52 -17.30 18.01
C ALA A 146 -7.95 -15.93 17.45
N TRP A 147 -7.61 -15.63 16.20
CA TRP A 147 -8.14 -14.46 15.49
C TRP A 147 -9.48 -14.78 14.82
N LYS A 148 -10.37 -13.80 14.76
CA LYS A 148 -11.67 -13.90 14.08
C LYS A 148 -11.97 -12.63 13.29
N SER A 149 -12.72 -12.77 12.21
CA SER A 149 -13.34 -11.67 11.47
C SER A 149 -14.78 -12.06 11.14
N GLY A 150 -15.73 -11.17 11.44
CA GLY A 150 -17.16 -11.42 11.17
C GLY A 150 -17.58 -11.05 9.75
N ASN A 151 -16.84 -10.15 9.09
CA ASN A 151 -17.21 -9.55 7.80
C ASN A 151 -16.05 -9.50 6.80
N GLY A 152 -14.89 -10.11 7.14
CA GLY A 152 -13.72 -10.15 6.28
C GLY A 152 -12.97 -8.82 6.15
N VAL A 153 -13.25 -7.84 7.01
CA VAL A 153 -12.53 -6.54 7.00
C VAL A 153 -11.90 -6.20 8.35
N ARG A 154 -12.60 -6.42 9.47
CA ARG A 154 -12.04 -6.18 10.82
C ARG A 154 -11.68 -7.46 11.52
N VAL A 155 -10.49 -7.50 12.09
CA VAL A 155 -9.99 -8.64 12.86
C VAL A 155 -9.97 -8.30 14.34
N SER A 156 -10.44 -9.24 15.16
CA SER A 156 -10.38 -9.16 16.61
C SER A 156 -9.97 -10.50 17.22
N CYS A 157 -9.45 -10.47 18.44
CA CYS A 157 -9.12 -11.67 19.17
C CYS A 157 -10.41 -12.40 19.58
N GLY A 158 -10.52 -13.67 19.23
CA GLY A 158 -11.60 -14.57 19.62
C GLY A 158 -11.69 -14.82 21.13
N SER A 159 -10.60 -14.62 21.88
CA SER A 159 -10.57 -14.88 23.33
C SER A 159 -10.89 -13.65 24.18
N CYS A 160 -10.33 -12.48 23.86
CA CYS A 160 -10.51 -11.25 24.66
C CYS A 160 -11.19 -10.10 23.92
N ASN A 161 -11.58 -10.30 22.66
CA ASN A 161 -12.20 -9.31 21.78
C ASN A 161 -11.35 -8.06 21.49
N GLU A 162 -10.06 -8.06 21.84
CA GLU A 162 -9.15 -6.97 21.48
C GLU A 162 -9.02 -6.85 19.96
N ALA A 163 -9.01 -5.62 19.44
CA ALA A 163 -8.78 -5.39 18.02
C ALA A 163 -7.37 -5.87 17.62
N ALA A 164 -7.23 -6.35 16.39
CA ALA A 164 -5.91 -6.62 15.84
C ALA A 164 -5.12 -5.31 15.72
N ALA A 165 -3.84 -5.36 16.10
CA ALA A 165 -2.91 -4.26 15.89
C ALA A 165 -1.99 -4.63 14.72
N PHE A 166 -2.18 -3.95 13.60
CA PHE A 166 -1.35 -4.08 12.40
C PHE A 166 -0.20 -3.06 12.43
N ALA A 167 0.84 -3.32 11.65
CA ALA A 167 1.89 -2.34 11.38
C ALA A 167 1.32 -1.14 10.60
N ASN A 168 1.99 0.01 10.73
CA ASN A 168 1.69 1.19 9.92
C ASN A 168 2.27 1.00 8.50
N GLY A 169 1.55 1.44 7.47
CA GLY A 169 2.05 1.44 6.09
C GLY A 169 3.41 2.13 5.91
N ASP A 170 3.67 3.26 6.56
CA ASP A 170 4.98 3.94 6.46
C ASP A 170 6.11 3.08 7.07
N ASP A 171 5.85 2.45 8.22
CA ASP A 171 6.83 1.56 8.87
C ASP A 171 7.12 0.34 7.99
N LEU A 172 6.10 -0.21 7.34
CA LEU A 172 6.26 -1.32 6.40
C LEU A 172 7.07 -0.95 5.17
N ILE A 173 6.91 0.26 4.64
CA ILE A 173 7.74 0.76 3.53
C ILE A 173 9.19 0.85 3.98
N LYS A 174 9.45 1.42 5.17
CA LYS A 174 10.81 1.53 5.73
C LYS A 174 11.45 0.17 5.96
N ASP A 175 10.71 -0.79 6.50
CA ASP A 175 11.20 -2.15 6.73
C ASP A 175 11.45 -2.91 5.43
N TRP A 176 10.60 -2.73 4.42
CA TRP A 176 10.84 -3.24 3.07
C TRP A 176 12.11 -2.62 2.46
N LEU A 177 12.29 -1.30 2.55
CA LEU A 177 13.49 -0.61 2.05
C LEU A 177 14.77 -1.14 2.71
N LYS A 178 14.78 -1.34 4.04
CA LYS A 178 15.92 -1.94 4.75
C LYS A 178 16.24 -3.33 4.21
N LYS A 179 15.21 -4.19 4.08
CA LYS A 179 15.38 -5.56 3.61
C LYS A 179 15.92 -5.61 2.17
N VAL A 180 15.35 -4.80 1.28
CA VAL A 180 15.83 -4.74 -0.11
C VAL A 180 17.26 -4.21 -0.18
N GLN A 181 17.60 -3.23 0.65
CA GLN A 181 18.97 -2.71 0.71
C GLN A 181 19.97 -3.77 1.22
N GLU A 182 19.61 -4.57 2.23
CA GLU A 182 20.47 -5.66 2.72
C GLU A 182 20.70 -6.73 1.65
N GLU A 183 19.67 -7.06 0.87
CA GLU A 183 19.73 -8.11 -0.15
C GLU A 183 20.37 -7.64 -1.46
N LYS A 184 20.08 -6.42 -1.91
CA LYS A 184 20.43 -5.91 -3.25
C LYS A 184 21.53 -4.85 -3.23
N LYS A 185 21.78 -4.19 -2.10
CA LYS A 185 22.79 -3.11 -1.94
C LYS A 185 22.67 -2.02 -3.00
N ILE A 186 21.46 -1.46 -3.14
CA ILE A 186 21.12 -0.48 -4.17
C ILE A 186 21.71 0.90 -3.82
N PHE A 187 21.56 1.32 -2.57
CA PHE A 187 22.06 2.61 -2.07
C PHE A 187 23.50 2.54 -1.59
#